data_AF-A0A374US33-F1
#
_entry.id   AF-A0A374US33-F1
#
_cell.length_a   1.000
_cell.length_b   1.000
_cell.length_c   1.000
_cell.angle_alpha   90.00
_cell.angle_beta   90.00
_cell.angle_gamma   90.00
#
_symmetry.space_group_name_H-M   'P 1'
#
loop_
_entity.id
_entity.type
_entity.pdbx_description
1 polymer ?
#
loop_
_entity_poly.entity_id
_entity_poly.type
_entity_poly.pdbx_seq_one_letter_code
_entity_poly.pdbx_strand_id
1 'polypeptide(L)'
;MRKTNKVLSLTVAGLMAFSTSAVTAFSVSAAEDVTDTKIYFEVPTEIWADALVKTDVSELKVYAHTYAVAGDPDYKETSWQTKGEVCKYVSGNIYSYDIDAKYKRTLKDGADYVAIFSIVGDKGYQTCNVTMGKSCYGDTIVVTGETYENSQDSQKKDYRSVWKSEANAAVYGPKLEITSTGRVVGESIPTSITAEEMVAQFLHDYGVKNASLLTPEKVQETCANEFINAAPKDVYDLYVSKYADELADPEAYPNTASAEKIAEYLGVTPEAESTYVVAGSEEICGVLWKGSPAEAPENVMTKNADGTYTKVFSGVAPAEKLQIKVVENTADGEQNWIGDATGNNITFDVTDTCDVTVTYNPSTSEITVTGDAVKLVTDIVITSMHAVGNGDPDDASWLNGAAWDETANEMEQVADKVYEITYHNVTAFDNYQVKFAANGTWADSWGGAEEKFTPESGVAFDAVYNGENLIVNVPYELADVTLRIDLSNFNYASKTGAVITVTVTDTVPKTYIGDVNGDGKIDANDTTTLQMYIAKYADVTVNEAVADVDGNGKVNVLDVTALQKYVAGGFTGTGHAGEELAG
;
A
#
# COMPACT_ATOMS: atom_id res chain seq x y z
N MET A 1 30.37 -20.09 17.49
CA MET A 1 30.03 -20.67 16.16
C MET A 1 28.61 -20.22 15.83
N ARG A 2 28.46 -19.04 15.23
CA ARG A 2 28.21 -18.78 13.79
C ARG A 2 26.91 -19.38 13.25
N LYS A 3 25.93 -18.47 13.16
CA LYS A 3 24.66 -18.42 12.43
C LYS A 3 24.69 -19.10 11.07
N THR A 4 23.56 -19.71 10.68
CA THR A 4 23.15 -19.76 9.27
C THR A 4 21.62 -19.61 9.18
N ASN A 5 21.19 -18.57 8.47
CA ASN A 5 19.81 -18.18 8.23
C ASN A 5 19.09 -19.19 7.32
N LYS A 6 17.85 -19.56 7.65
CA LYS A 6 16.92 -20.22 6.73
C LYS A 6 16.04 -19.15 6.08
N VAL A 7 16.21 -18.96 4.78
CA VAL A 7 15.26 -18.25 3.92
C VAL A 7 14.29 -19.31 3.39
N LEU A 8 13.00 -19.15 3.68
CA LEU A 8 11.94 -19.98 3.08
C LEU A 8 11.64 -19.48 1.66
N SER A 9 11.91 -20.36 0.71
CA SER A 9 11.48 -20.30 -0.69
C SER A 9 10.01 -20.72 -0.78
N LEU A 10 9.12 -19.85 -1.25
CA LEU A 10 7.75 -20.21 -1.60
C LEU A 10 7.72 -20.71 -3.04
N THR A 11 7.53 -22.01 -3.20
CA THR A 11 7.28 -22.73 -4.45
C THR A 11 5.93 -22.35 -5.05
N VAL A 12 5.95 -21.73 -6.23
CA VAL A 12 4.81 -21.68 -7.16
C VAL A 12 4.82 -22.96 -7.99
N ALA A 13 3.76 -23.75 -7.90
CA ALA A 13 3.51 -24.91 -8.76
C ALA A 13 2.05 -24.88 -9.20
N GLY A 14 1.81 -24.87 -10.52
CA GLY A 14 0.46 -24.86 -11.09
C GLY A 14 0.43 -24.70 -12.61
N LEU A 15 1.17 -25.55 -13.33
CA LEU A 15 1.13 -25.74 -14.79
C LEU A 15 -0.31 -25.97 -15.31
N MET A 16 -0.67 -25.35 -16.44
CA MET A 16 -1.18 -26.10 -17.60
C MET A 16 -0.73 -25.43 -18.91
N ALA A 17 -0.05 -26.23 -19.73
CA ALA A 17 0.54 -25.87 -20.99
C ALA A 17 -0.48 -25.93 -22.12
N PHE A 18 -0.46 -24.93 -23.01
CA PHE A 18 -0.64 -25.16 -24.44
C PHE A 18 0.56 -24.57 -25.19
N SER A 19 1.06 -25.38 -26.10
CA SER A 19 2.31 -25.26 -26.83
C SER A 19 2.47 -23.98 -27.64
N THR A 20 3.55 -23.23 -27.38
CA THR A 20 4.19 -22.37 -28.38
C THR A 20 5.67 -22.73 -28.44
N SER A 21 6.11 -22.97 -29.67
CA SER A 21 7.47 -23.32 -30.02
C SER A 21 8.42 -22.18 -29.68
N ALA A 22 9.38 -22.46 -28.81
CA ALA A 22 10.67 -21.79 -28.60
C ALA A 22 10.82 -20.37 -29.19
N VAL A 23 10.48 -19.34 -28.42
CA VAL A 23 11.12 -18.03 -28.55
C VAL A 23 12.27 -18.01 -27.55
N THR A 24 13.48 -18.19 -28.09
CA THR A 24 14.71 -18.00 -27.33
C THR A 24 14.84 -16.53 -26.99
N ALA A 25 14.91 -16.23 -25.69
CA ALA A 25 15.33 -14.94 -25.19
C ALA A 25 16.75 -14.65 -25.70
N PHE A 26 16.89 -13.69 -26.61
CA PHE A 26 18.19 -13.12 -26.91
C PHE A 26 18.51 -12.08 -25.84
N SER A 27 19.49 -12.45 -25.01
CA SER A 27 20.31 -11.52 -24.25
C SER A 27 20.80 -10.39 -25.15
N VAL A 28 20.54 -9.15 -24.75
CA VAL A 28 21.14 -7.95 -25.32
C VAL A 28 22.66 -8.04 -25.16
N SER A 29 23.35 -8.38 -26.24
CA SER A 29 24.80 -8.34 -26.33
C SER A 29 25.21 -7.44 -27.50
N ALA A 30 25.88 -6.34 -27.15
CA ALA A 30 26.66 -5.43 -27.99
C ALA A 30 25.94 -4.84 -29.22
N ALA A 31 25.69 -3.53 -29.17
CA ALA A 31 25.45 -2.72 -30.34
C ALA A 31 26.59 -2.94 -31.35
N GLU A 32 26.29 -3.54 -32.50
CA GLU A 32 27.12 -3.39 -33.68
C GLU A 32 27.19 -1.88 -34.00
N ASP A 33 28.40 -1.36 -34.18
CA ASP A 33 28.60 -0.01 -34.72
C ASP A 33 27.82 0.08 -36.05
N VAL A 34 26.72 0.83 -36.06
CA VAL A 34 26.00 1.15 -37.28
C VAL A 34 26.93 2.03 -38.12
N THR A 35 27.65 1.42 -39.05
CA THR A 35 28.63 2.12 -39.91
C THR A 35 27.97 2.89 -41.05
N ASP A 36 26.68 2.64 -41.33
CA ASP A 36 25.92 3.36 -42.35
C ASP A 36 25.00 4.40 -41.71
N THR A 37 25.34 5.68 -41.82
CA THR A 37 24.56 6.81 -41.29
C THR A 37 23.46 7.29 -42.25
N LYS A 38 23.17 6.49 -43.28
CA LYS A 38 22.23 6.84 -44.34
C LYS A 38 20.87 6.21 -44.12
N ILE A 39 19.85 6.90 -44.57
CA ILE A 39 18.54 6.34 -44.88
C ILE A 39 18.35 6.33 -46.40
N TYR A 40 17.54 5.43 -46.90
CA TYR A 40 17.30 5.26 -48.32
C TYR A 40 15.83 5.54 -48.67
N PHE A 41 15.59 5.93 -49.91
CA PHE A 41 14.26 6.12 -50.45
C PHE A 41 14.16 5.45 -51.81
N GLU A 42 13.14 4.61 -51.96
CA GLU A 42 12.80 3.96 -53.22
C GLU A 42 11.74 4.78 -53.95
N VAL A 43 12.15 5.46 -55.03
CA VAL A 43 11.23 6.25 -55.85
C VAL A 43 10.21 5.31 -56.48
N PRO A 44 8.89 5.48 -56.24
CA PRO A 44 7.87 4.57 -56.75
C PRO A 44 7.57 4.88 -58.22
N THR A 45 8.36 4.30 -59.12
CA THR A 45 8.32 4.62 -60.56
C THR A 45 6.98 4.33 -61.24
N GLU A 46 6.19 3.40 -60.69
CA GLU A 46 4.85 3.10 -61.20
C GLU A 46 3.80 4.11 -60.70
N ILE A 47 3.85 4.45 -59.41
CA ILE A 47 2.88 5.37 -58.77
C ILE A 47 3.12 6.81 -59.24
N TRP A 48 4.39 7.19 -59.43
CA TRP A 48 4.80 8.53 -59.88
C TRP A 48 5.28 8.52 -61.34
N ALA A 49 4.76 7.62 -62.18
CA ALA A 49 5.17 7.48 -63.57
C ALA A 49 5.07 8.79 -64.38
N ASP A 50 4.11 9.66 -64.04
CA ASP A 50 3.90 10.93 -64.73
C ASP A 50 4.91 12.03 -64.34
N ALA A 51 5.70 11.84 -63.28
CA ALA A 51 6.87 12.65 -62.98
C ALA A 51 8.12 12.26 -63.79
N LEU A 52 8.08 11.09 -64.46
CA LEU A 52 9.22 10.42 -65.09
C LEU A 52 9.09 10.30 -66.62
N VAL A 53 8.16 11.06 -67.23
CA VAL A 53 7.87 10.95 -68.67
C VAL A 53 9.07 11.41 -69.51
N LYS A 54 9.74 12.47 -69.08
CA LYS A 54 10.90 13.08 -69.75
C LYS A 54 12.15 13.06 -68.89
N THR A 55 12.00 12.93 -67.57
CA THR A 55 13.10 12.90 -66.62
C THR A 55 13.43 11.47 -66.25
N ASP A 56 14.65 11.03 -66.54
CA ASP A 56 15.13 9.71 -66.09
C ASP A 56 15.17 9.66 -64.56
N VAL A 57 14.87 8.49 -63.97
CA VAL A 57 14.85 8.33 -62.52
C VAL A 57 16.19 8.68 -61.86
N SER A 58 17.32 8.51 -62.57
CA SER A 58 18.66 8.88 -62.09
C SER A 58 18.97 10.37 -62.14
N GLU A 59 18.15 11.16 -62.85
CA GLU A 59 18.30 12.61 -63.00
C GLU A 59 17.32 13.41 -62.11
N LEU A 60 16.46 12.73 -61.35
CA LEU A 60 15.55 13.38 -60.41
C LEU A 60 16.28 14.15 -59.32
N LYS A 61 15.73 15.31 -58.96
CA LYS A 61 16.08 15.97 -57.70
C LYS A 61 15.23 15.37 -56.60
N VAL A 62 15.86 14.59 -55.74
CA VAL A 62 15.23 14.00 -54.55
C VAL A 62 15.75 14.73 -53.31
N TYR A 63 14.85 15.09 -52.40
CA TYR A 63 15.17 15.76 -51.14
C TYR A 63 14.66 14.94 -49.96
N ALA A 64 15.42 14.90 -48.88
CA ALA A 64 15.00 14.38 -47.58
C ALA A 64 14.95 15.53 -46.57
N HIS A 65 13.75 15.81 -46.08
CA HIS A 65 13.51 16.77 -45.02
C HIS A 65 13.32 16.03 -43.70
N THR A 66 14.03 16.45 -42.65
CA THR A 66 14.02 15.77 -41.36
C THR A 66 13.96 16.76 -40.20
N TYR A 67 13.30 16.35 -39.12
CA TYR A 67 13.22 17.12 -37.87
C TYR A 67 13.04 16.17 -36.67
N ALA A 68 13.38 16.62 -35.47
CA ALA A 68 13.10 15.87 -34.24
C ALA A 68 11.67 16.12 -33.77
N VAL A 69 11.03 15.07 -33.28
CA VAL A 69 9.71 15.12 -32.65
C VAL A 69 9.86 15.26 -31.14
N ALA A 70 10.76 14.45 -30.55
CA ALA A 70 11.04 14.46 -29.11
C ALA A 70 12.38 13.79 -28.81
N GLY A 71 12.93 14.07 -27.63
CA GLY A 71 14.22 13.52 -27.16
C GLY A 71 15.48 14.19 -27.74
N ASP A 72 15.36 15.14 -28.69
CA ASP A 72 16.50 15.86 -29.24
C ASP A 72 16.21 17.34 -29.59
N PRO A 73 16.15 18.24 -28.58
CA PRO A 73 15.84 19.67 -28.80
C PRO A 73 16.91 20.41 -29.63
N ASP A 74 18.12 19.85 -29.72
CA ASP A 74 19.22 20.44 -30.49
C ASP A 74 19.14 20.11 -31.99
N TYR A 75 18.22 19.23 -32.40
CA TYR A 75 18.01 18.86 -33.80
C TYR A 75 17.08 19.86 -34.48
N LYS A 76 17.67 20.77 -35.26
CA LYS A 76 16.92 21.86 -35.91
C LYS A 76 16.30 21.42 -37.22
N GLU A 77 15.00 21.67 -37.36
CA GLU A 77 14.28 21.55 -38.63
C GLU A 77 14.97 22.38 -39.73
N THR A 78 15.07 21.83 -40.92
CA THR A 78 15.67 22.48 -42.09
C THR A 78 14.62 23.25 -42.90
N SER A 79 15.04 24.27 -43.65
CA SER A 79 14.11 24.87 -44.63
C SER A 79 13.86 23.89 -45.78
N TRP A 80 12.62 23.85 -46.25
CA TRP A 80 12.14 22.93 -47.29
C TRP A 80 12.94 23.00 -48.61
N GLN A 81 13.29 21.83 -49.15
CA GLN A 81 14.02 21.61 -50.40
C GLN A 81 15.31 22.42 -50.54
N THR A 82 16.10 22.50 -49.47
CA THR A 82 17.41 23.16 -49.50
C THR A 82 18.51 22.30 -50.10
N LYS A 83 19.61 22.92 -50.52
CA LYS A 83 20.80 22.22 -51.05
C LYS A 83 21.33 21.12 -50.11
N GLY A 84 21.15 21.28 -48.79
CA GLY A 84 21.61 20.28 -47.82
C GLY A 84 20.65 19.11 -47.60
N GLU A 85 19.48 19.10 -48.23
CA GLU A 85 18.51 18.00 -48.18
C GLU A 85 18.61 17.09 -49.41
N VAL A 86 19.41 17.46 -50.41
CA VAL A 86 19.52 16.72 -51.68
C VAL A 86 20.08 15.32 -51.43
N CYS A 87 19.29 14.31 -51.80
CA CYS A 87 19.67 12.90 -51.75
C CYS A 87 20.62 12.55 -52.90
N LYS A 88 21.43 11.51 -52.70
CA LYS A 88 22.35 10.99 -53.72
C LYS A 88 21.76 9.76 -54.39
N TYR A 89 21.72 9.76 -55.72
CA TYR A 89 21.37 8.57 -56.49
C TYR A 89 22.34 7.41 -56.17
N VAL A 90 21.80 6.21 -56.00
CA VAL A 90 22.57 4.99 -55.71
C VAL A 90 22.54 4.06 -56.92
N SER A 91 21.37 3.47 -57.21
CA SER A 91 21.15 2.55 -58.33
C SER A 91 19.67 2.26 -58.53
N GLY A 92 19.25 1.91 -59.74
CA GLY A 92 17.84 1.64 -60.05
C GLY A 92 16.98 2.87 -59.79
N ASN A 93 16.09 2.78 -58.79
CA ASN A 93 15.23 3.85 -58.29
C ASN A 93 15.57 4.27 -56.84
N ILE A 94 16.74 3.89 -56.32
CA ILE A 94 17.14 4.14 -54.93
C ILE A 94 17.98 5.42 -54.80
N TYR A 95 17.60 6.26 -53.83
CA TYR A 95 18.33 7.44 -53.38
C TYR A 95 18.73 7.28 -51.91
N SER A 96 19.85 7.90 -51.52
CA SER A 96 20.36 7.88 -50.15
C SER A 96 20.46 9.29 -49.56
N TYR A 97 20.20 9.41 -48.26
CA TYR A 97 20.38 10.63 -47.50
C TYR A 97 21.22 10.36 -46.25
N ASP A 98 22.33 11.08 -46.11
CA ASP A 98 23.27 10.95 -44.99
C ASP A 98 22.96 12.02 -43.95
N ILE A 99 22.24 11.62 -42.91
CA ILE A 99 21.76 12.50 -41.85
C ILE A 99 22.95 13.08 -41.09
N ASP A 100 23.94 12.25 -40.76
CA ASP A 100 25.10 12.67 -39.97
C ASP A 100 25.99 13.63 -40.74
N ALA A 101 26.19 13.40 -42.04
CA ALA A 101 26.95 14.31 -42.87
C ALA A 101 26.31 15.71 -42.94
N LYS A 102 24.98 15.79 -42.88
CA LYS A 102 24.23 17.05 -42.86
C LYS A 102 24.33 17.75 -41.51
N TYR A 103 23.94 17.07 -40.43
CA TYR A 103 23.81 17.69 -39.11
C TYR A 103 25.13 17.71 -38.32
N LYS A 104 26.18 17.06 -38.85
CA LYS A 104 27.48 16.88 -38.19
C LYS A 104 27.37 16.20 -36.83
N ARG A 105 26.40 15.29 -36.71
CA ARG A 105 26.08 14.54 -35.49
C ARG A 105 25.23 13.32 -35.83
N THR A 106 25.30 12.30 -34.98
CA THR A 106 24.47 11.10 -35.05
C THR A 106 23.12 11.30 -34.35
N LEU A 107 22.09 10.61 -34.83
CA LEU A 107 20.81 10.51 -34.15
C LEU A 107 21.01 9.93 -32.74
N LYS A 108 20.39 10.57 -31.74
CA LYS A 108 20.40 10.10 -30.35
C LYS A 108 19.59 8.80 -30.22
N ASP A 109 20.09 7.88 -29.41
CA ASP A 109 19.35 6.67 -29.02
C ASP A 109 18.10 7.07 -28.21
N GLY A 110 16.94 6.48 -28.53
CA GLY A 110 15.67 6.74 -27.84
C GLY A 110 14.98 8.07 -28.18
N ALA A 111 15.51 8.86 -29.11
CA ALA A 111 14.83 10.06 -29.64
C ALA A 111 14.07 9.72 -30.92
N ASP A 112 12.93 10.38 -31.13
CA ASP A 112 12.13 10.26 -32.35
C ASP A 112 12.39 11.42 -33.31
N TYR A 113 12.49 11.06 -34.58
CA TYR A 113 12.61 11.98 -35.69
C TYR A 113 11.57 11.65 -36.75
N VAL A 114 11.45 12.54 -37.72
CA VAL A 114 10.63 12.32 -38.92
C VAL A 114 11.50 12.47 -40.15
N ALA A 115 11.21 11.67 -41.17
CA ALA A 115 11.70 11.86 -42.52
C ALA A 115 10.53 12.08 -43.51
N ILE A 116 10.71 13.04 -44.40
CA ILE A 116 9.85 13.32 -45.55
C ILE A 116 10.73 13.31 -46.79
N PHE A 117 10.38 12.49 -47.78
CA PHE A 117 11.02 12.51 -49.08
C PHE A 117 10.15 13.26 -50.09
N SER A 118 10.78 14.13 -50.89
CA SER A 118 10.11 14.81 -52.00
C SER A 118 10.96 14.73 -53.28
N ILE A 119 10.28 14.71 -54.43
CA ILE A 119 10.93 14.71 -55.73
C ILE A 119 10.55 15.94 -56.55
N VAL A 120 11.46 16.37 -57.41
CA VAL A 120 11.22 17.37 -58.45
C VAL A 120 11.70 16.82 -59.79
N GLY A 121 10.76 16.34 -60.60
CA GLY A 121 10.95 15.92 -61.99
C GLY A 121 10.05 16.73 -62.93
N ASP A 122 9.31 16.06 -63.82
CA ASP A 122 8.26 16.71 -64.63
C ASP A 122 7.08 17.20 -63.77
N LYS A 123 6.87 16.52 -62.64
CA LYS A 123 5.96 16.88 -61.55
C LYS A 123 6.66 16.67 -60.21
N GLY A 124 6.12 17.32 -59.17
CA GLY A 124 6.59 17.16 -57.79
C GLY A 124 5.65 16.28 -56.98
N TYR A 125 6.23 15.42 -56.15
CA TYR A 125 5.51 14.55 -55.21
C TYR A 125 6.26 14.47 -53.88
N GLN A 126 5.56 14.09 -52.83
CA GLN A 126 6.14 13.89 -51.50
C GLN A 126 5.50 12.73 -50.74
N THR A 127 6.26 12.16 -49.81
CA THR A 127 5.78 11.21 -48.81
C THR A 127 5.06 11.95 -47.68
N CYS A 128 4.31 11.20 -46.86
CA CYS A 128 3.89 11.66 -45.54
C CYS A 128 5.09 11.78 -44.58
N ASN A 129 4.83 12.33 -43.40
CA ASN A 129 5.74 12.28 -42.26
C ASN A 129 5.93 10.82 -41.85
N VAL A 130 7.14 10.27 -41.97
CA VAL A 130 7.44 8.91 -41.50
C VAL A 130 8.32 9.03 -40.26
N THR A 131 7.87 8.48 -39.14
CA THR A 131 8.65 8.41 -37.89
C THR A 131 9.91 7.58 -38.09
N MET A 132 10.95 7.88 -37.33
CA MET A 132 12.21 7.16 -37.38
C MET A 132 13.02 7.34 -36.10
N GLY A 133 13.84 6.34 -35.81
CA GLY A 133 14.91 6.43 -34.82
C GLY A 133 16.25 6.02 -35.43
N LYS A 134 17.28 5.93 -34.59
CA LYS A 134 18.63 5.54 -35.03
C LYS A 134 18.69 4.14 -35.67
N SER A 135 17.78 3.24 -35.30
CA SER A 135 17.69 1.89 -35.90
C SER A 135 17.25 1.89 -37.37
N CYS A 136 16.73 3.01 -37.87
CA CYS A 136 16.33 3.17 -39.27
C CYS A 136 17.52 3.42 -40.20
N TYR A 137 18.71 3.67 -39.67
CA TYR A 137 19.94 3.72 -40.46
C TYR A 137 20.16 2.42 -41.24
N GLY A 138 20.53 2.56 -42.51
CA GLY A 138 20.69 1.44 -43.44
C GLY A 138 19.38 1.00 -44.12
N ASP A 139 18.22 1.48 -43.67
CA ASP A 139 16.91 1.04 -44.16
C ASP A 139 16.32 1.98 -45.22
N THR A 140 15.28 1.50 -45.91
CA THR A 140 14.65 2.17 -47.05
C THR A 140 13.19 2.51 -46.75
N ILE A 141 12.78 3.73 -47.06
CA ILE A 141 11.36 4.13 -47.10
C ILE A 141 10.79 3.81 -48.49
N VAL A 142 9.60 3.20 -48.51
CA VAL A 142 8.83 2.85 -49.72
C VAL A 142 7.42 3.45 -49.67
N VAL A 143 6.87 3.78 -50.83
CA VAL A 143 5.49 4.32 -50.98
C VAL A 143 4.51 3.18 -51.29
N THR A 144 3.37 3.14 -50.59
CA THR A 144 2.38 2.05 -50.75
C THR A 144 1.21 2.39 -51.68
N GLY A 145 1.15 3.63 -52.18
CA GLY A 145 0.14 4.10 -53.16
C GLY A 145 -1.12 4.72 -52.55
N GLU A 146 -1.37 4.48 -51.26
CA GLU A 146 -2.39 5.18 -50.50
C GLU A 146 -1.95 6.62 -50.19
N THR A 147 -2.90 7.48 -49.84
CA THR A 147 -2.62 8.89 -49.52
C THR A 147 -3.31 9.30 -48.23
N TYR A 148 -2.61 10.05 -47.39
CA TYR A 148 -3.19 10.74 -46.23
C TYR A 148 -3.46 12.20 -46.53
N GLU A 149 -4.33 12.81 -45.73
CA GLU A 149 -4.38 14.26 -45.64
C GLU A 149 -3.05 14.80 -45.12
N ASN A 150 -2.56 15.88 -45.71
CA ASN A 150 -1.33 16.53 -45.25
C ASN A 150 -1.59 17.23 -43.92
N SER A 151 -0.68 17.07 -42.95
CA SER A 151 -0.86 17.58 -41.59
C SER A 151 -0.71 19.10 -41.45
N GLN A 152 -0.23 19.80 -42.48
CA GLN A 152 -0.08 21.25 -42.50
C GLN A 152 -1.18 21.95 -43.33
N ASP A 153 -1.71 21.27 -44.33
CA ASP A 153 -2.71 21.79 -45.27
C ASP A 153 -3.71 20.69 -45.64
N SER A 154 -4.89 20.75 -45.03
CA SER A 154 -5.95 19.74 -45.20
C SER A 154 -6.48 19.62 -46.63
N GLN A 155 -6.13 20.56 -47.53
CA GLN A 155 -6.49 20.48 -48.95
C GLN A 155 -5.50 19.65 -49.77
N LYS A 156 -4.35 19.30 -49.20
CA LYS A 156 -3.30 18.50 -49.84
C LYS A 156 -3.32 17.06 -49.33
N LYS A 157 -2.70 16.20 -50.13
CA LYS A 157 -2.52 14.79 -49.79
C LYS A 157 -1.07 14.39 -49.95
N ASP A 158 -0.60 13.61 -48.99
CA ASP A 158 0.73 13.03 -48.99
C ASP A 158 0.65 11.52 -49.22
N TYR A 159 1.66 10.95 -49.86
CA TYR A 159 1.69 9.52 -50.11
C TYR A 159 2.08 8.74 -48.85
N ARG A 160 1.26 7.75 -48.49
CA ARG A 160 1.55 6.79 -47.43
C ARG A 160 2.88 6.12 -47.71
N SER A 161 3.77 6.17 -46.73
CA SER A 161 5.13 5.68 -46.85
C SER A 161 5.54 4.95 -45.58
N VAL A 162 6.22 3.83 -45.73
CA VAL A 162 6.59 2.93 -44.64
C VAL A 162 8.05 2.50 -44.79
N TRP A 163 8.64 2.01 -43.70
CA TRP A 163 9.92 1.33 -43.74
C TRP A 163 9.81 -0.02 -44.47
N LYS A 164 10.82 -0.35 -45.26
CA LYS A 164 10.87 -1.60 -46.03
C LYS A 164 11.21 -2.81 -45.16
N SER A 165 12.04 -2.61 -44.13
CA SER A 165 12.30 -3.63 -43.11
C SER A 165 11.07 -3.86 -42.25
N GLU A 166 10.65 -5.11 -42.08
CA GLU A 166 9.56 -5.49 -41.18
C GLU A 166 9.84 -5.06 -39.73
N ALA A 167 11.09 -5.08 -39.29
CA ALA A 167 11.47 -4.71 -37.93
C ALA A 167 11.26 -3.20 -37.67
N ASN A 168 11.63 -2.34 -38.62
CA ASN A 168 11.41 -0.90 -38.49
C ASN A 168 9.94 -0.54 -38.76
N ALA A 169 9.27 -1.20 -39.71
CA ALA A 169 7.85 -0.98 -39.99
C ALA A 169 6.91 -1.35 -38.84
N ALA A 170 7.36 -2.22 -37.93
CA ALA A 170 6.62 -2.58 -36.72
C ALA A 170 6.69 -1.51 -35.61
N VAL A 171 7.68 -0.62 -35.66
CA VAL A 171 7.93 0.41 -34.63
C VAL A 171 7.65 1.81 -35.16
N TYR A 172 8.02 2.04 -36.42
CA TYR A 172 7.95 3.32 -37.08
C TYR A 172 7.13 3.24 -38.37
N GLY A 173 6.55 4.36 -38.74
CA GLY A 173 5.65 4.44 -39.88
C GLY A 173 5.07 5.83 -40.04
N PRO A 174 3.97 5.99 -40.82
CA PRO A 174 3.29 7.25 -40.98
C PRO A 174 2.98 7.88 -39.62
N LYS A 175 3.61 9.01 -39.31
CA LYS A 175 3.47 9.69 -38.01
C LYS A 175 2.01 9.95 -37.75
N LEU A 176 1.55 9.45 -36.60
CA LEU A 176 0.21 9.73 -36.13
C LEU A 176 0.13 11.17 -35.62
N GLU A 177 -0.82 11.93 -36.15
CA GLU A 177 -1.07 13.31 -35.77
C GLU A 177 -2.57 13.52 -35.59
N ILE A 178 -2.95 14.27 -34.55
CA ILE A 178 -4.32 14.72 -34.34
C ILE A 178 -4.40 16.15 -34.88
N THR A 179 -5.18 16.35 -35.93
CA THR A 179 -5.37 17.69 -36.49
C THR A 179 -6.11 18.59 -35.50
N SER A 180 -6.04 19.89 -35.72
CA SER A 180 -6.75 20.89 -34.90
C SER A 180 -8.29 20.68 -34.81
N THR A 181 -8.87 19.84 -35.67
CA THR A 181 -10.29 19.48 -35.67
C THR A 181 -10.59 18.11 -35.04
N GLY A 182 -9.61 17.46 -34.39
CA GLY A 182 -9.77 16.12 -33.82
C GLY A 182 -9.83 15.01 -34.88
N ARG A 183 -9.24 15.22 -36.06
CA ARG A 183 -9.09 14.16 -37.06
C ARG A 183 -7.75 13.48 -36.86
N VAL A 184 -7.75 12.15 -36.81
CA VAL A 184 -6.51 11.35 -36.74
C VAL A 184 -6.00 11.09 -38.16
N VAL A 185 -4.72 11.36 -38.39
CA VAL A 185 -3.99 11.03 -39.62
C VAL A 185 -2.72 10.26 -39.27
N GLY A 186 -2.29 9.34 -40.13
CA GLY A 186 -1.16 8.46 -39.85
C GLY A 186 -1.53 7.28 -38.96
N GLU A 187 -0.52 6.50 -38.57
CA GLU A 187 -0.68 5.16 -37.99
C GLU A 187 0.28 4.87 -36.83
N SER A 188 1.39 5.63 -36.72
CA SER A 188 2.46 5.34 -35.78
C SER A 188 2.68 6.51 -34.80
N ILE A 189 2.38 6.25 -33.53
CA ILE A 189 2.72 7.15 -32.42
C ILE A 189 4.24 7.22 -32.27
N PRO A 190 4.85 8.42 -32.19
CA PRO A 190 6.28 8.55 -31.86
C PRO A 190 6.60 7.81 -30.56
N THR A 191 7.68 7.02 -30.54
CA THR A 191 8.03 6.11 -29.45
C THR A 191 8.32 6.78 -28.09
N SER A 192 8.54 8.09 -28.08
CA SER A 192 8.87 8.92 -26.93
C SER A 192 7.68 9.54 -26.22
N ILE A 193 6.46 9.38 -26.74
CA ILE A 193 5.22 9.83 -26.10
C ILE A 193 4.20 8.69 -26.07
N THR A 194 3.28 8.73 -25.10
CA THR A 194 2.18 7.76 -25.03
C THR A 194 0.97 8.24 -25.85
N ALA A 195 0.01 7.34 -26.09
CA ALA A 195 -1.26 7.70 -26.71
C ALA A 195 -2.03 8.73 -25.88
N GLU A 196 -2.02 8.57 -24.56
CA GLU A 196 -2.66 9.48 -23.61
C GLU A 196 -2.01 10.87 -23.67
N GLU A 197 -0.67 10.92 -23.71
CA GLU A 197 0.06 12.17 -23.82
C GLU A 197 -0.24 12.90 -25.13
N MET A 198 -0.38 12.17 -26.23
CA MET A 198 -0.75 12.75 -27.51
C MET A 198 -2.14 13.40 -27.48
N VAL A 199 -3.13 12.72 -26.90
CA VAL A 199 -4.49 13.27 -26.76
C VAL A 199 -4.50 14.43 -25.77
N ALA A 200 -3.79 14.32 -24.64
CA ALA A 200 -3.69 15.39 -23.65
C ALA A 200 -3.05 16.66 -24.24
N GLN A 201 -1.99 16.53 -25.04
CA GLN A 201 -1.38 17.66 -25.75
C GLN A 201 -2.33 18.27 -26.79
N PHE A 202 -3.05 17.44 -27.55
CA PHE A 202 -4.07 17.92 -28.48
C PHE A 202 -5.16 18.75 -27.78
N LEU A 203 -5.66 18.25 -26.65
CA LEU A 203 -6.66 18.95 -25.84
C LEU A 203 -6.11 20.24 -25.23
N HIS A 204 -4.85 20.25 -24.81
CA HIS A 204 -4.18 21.46 -24.33
C HIS A 204 -4.07 22.50 -25.45
N ASP A 205 -3.64 22.10 -26.64
CA ASP A 205 -3.36 23.02 -27.74
C ASP A 205 -4.63 23.62 -28.38
N TYR A 206 -5.71 22.83 -28.42
CA TYR A 206 -6.92 23.14 -29.19
C TYR A 206 -8.23 23.13 -28.39
N GLY A 207 -8.24 22.59 -27.17
CA GLY A 207 -9.46 22.45 -26.35
C GLY A 207 -10.17 23.78 -26.11
N VAL A 208 -9.41 24.88 -25.95
CA VAL A 208 -9.98 26.24 -25.90
C VAL A 208 -10.11 26.86 -27.28
N LYS A 209 -9.02 26.84 -28.08
CA LYS A 209 -8.95 27.57 -29.36
C LYS A 209 -10.01 27.12 -30.38
N ASN A 210 -10.35 25.83 -30.36
CA ASN A 210 -11.26 25.20 -31.31
C ASN A 210 -12.48 24.58 -30.62
N ALA A 211 -12.89 25.11 -29.46
CA ALA A 211 -14.00 24.57 -28.67
C ALA A 211 -15.31 24.40 -29.45
N SER A 212 -15.56 25.19 -30.51
CA SER A 212 -16.75 25.05 -31.36
C SER A 212 -16.70 23.85 -32.31
N LEU A 213 -15.52 23.27 -32.55
CA LEU A 213 -15.30 22.11 -33.42
C LEU A 213 -15.14 20.83 -32.60
N LEU A 214 -14.59 20.93 -31.39
CA LEU A 214 -14.33 19.81 -30.49
C LEU A 214 -15.55 19.57 -29.60
N THR A 215 -16.37 18.57 -29.94
CA THR A 215 -17.45 18.06 -29.09
C THR A 215 -16.95 16.88 -28.26
N PRO A 216 -17.61 16.53 -27.13
CA PRO A 216 -17.29 15.32 -26.37
C PRO A 216 -17.27 14.05 -27.22
N GLU A 217 -18.24 13.89 -28.12
CA GLU A 217 -18.29 12.78 -29.07
C GLU A 217 -17.04 12.74 -29.96
N LYS A 218 -16.60 13.89 -30.50
CA LYS A 218 -15.41 13.96 -31.36
C LYS A 218 -14.11 13.63 -30.62
N VAL A 219 -13.99 14.09 -29.37
CA VAL A 219 -12.82 13.79 -28.55
C VAL A 219 -12.80 12.32 -28.18
N GLN A 220 -13.93 11.74 -27.78
CA GLN A 220 -14.03 10.31 -27.49
C GLN A 220 -13.77 9.43 -28.72
N GLU A 221 -14.22 9.84 -29.91
CA GLU A 221 -13.83 9.21 -31.18
C GLU A 221 -12.32 9.27 -31.43
N THR A 222 -11.67 10.38 -31.03
CA THR A 222 -10.21 10.53 -31.14
C THR A 222 -9.52 9.55 -30.19
N CYS A 223 -9.94 9.48 -28.93
CA CYS A 223 -9.42 8.52 -27.96
C CYS A 223 -9.58 7.07 -28.44
N ALA A 224 -10.75 6.72 -28.98
CA ALA A 224 -11.10 5.39 -29.46
C ALA A 224 -10.56 5.05 -30.86
N ASN A 225 -9.81 5.96 -31.50
CA ASN A 225 -9.21 5.68 -32.80
C ASN A 225 -8.29 4.45 -32.71
N GLU A 226 -8.33 3.58 -33.72
CA GLU A 226 -7.65 2.27 -33.69
C GLU A 226 -6.13 2.36 -33.46
N PHE A 227 -5.51 3.47 -33.85
CA PHE A 227 -4.07 3.71 -33.68
C PHE A 227 -3.73 4.54 -32.44
N ILE A 228 -4.71 5.22 -31.82
CA ILE A 228 -4.54 5.94 -30.56
C ILE A 228 -4.88 5.02 -29.39
N ASN A 229 -6.12 4.54 -29.32
CA ASN A 229 -6.63 3.66 -28.28
C ASN A 229 -6.27 4.11 -26.85
N ALA A 230 -6.50 5.39 -26.56
CA ALA A 230 -6.22 5.99 -25.24
C ALA A 230 -7.47 5.91 -24.36
N ALA A 231 -7.31 5.48 -23.10
CA ALA A 231 -8.43 5.46 -22.16
C ALA A 231 -8.78 6.89 -21.72
N PRO A 232 -10.05 7.35 -21.82
CA PRO A 232 -10.39 8.73 -21.48
C PRO A 232 -10.06 9.15 -20.04
N LYS A 233 -10.12 8.23 -19.06
CA LYS A 233 -9.73 8.51 -17.66
C LYS A 233 -8.23 8.74 -17.54
N ASP A 234 -7.41 7.93 -18.19
CA ASP A 234 -5.95 8.05 -18.15
C ASP A 234 -5.50 9.35 -18.84
N VAL A 235 -6.17 9.75 -19.93
CA VAL A 235 -5.95 11.07 -20.57
C VAL A 235 -6.29 12.20 -19.60
N TYR A 236 -7.42 12.11 -18.89
CA TYR A 236 -7.85 13.12 -17.93
C TYR A 236 -6.84 13.26 -16.78
N ASP A 237 -6.49 12.14 -16.14
CA ASP A 237 -5.56 12.12 -15.01
C ASP A 237 -4.18 12.67 -15.42
N LEU A 238 -3.69 12.27 -16.60
CA LEU A 238 -2.45 12.79 -17.17
C LEU A 238 -2.54 14.29 -17.46
N TYR A 239 -3.64 14.77 -18.05
CA TYR A 239 -3.82 16.20 -18.33
C TYR A 239 -3.79 17.03 -17.04
N VAL A 240 -4.57 16.63 -16.04
CA VAL A 240 -4.64 17.33 -14.74
C VAL A 240 -3.28 17.33 -14.05
N SER A 241 -2.55 16.22 -14.08
CA SER A 241 -1.21 16.13 -13.50
C SER A 241 -0.18 16.96 -14.27
N LYS A 242 -0.18 16.88 -15.60
CA LYS A 242 0.84 17.50 -16.45
C LYS A 242 0.72 19.03 -16.50
N TYR A 243 -0.52 19.55 -16.42
CA TYR A 243 -0.81 20.98 -16.51
C TYR A 243 -1.31 21.57 -15.17
N ALA A 244 -0.98 20.96 -14.03
CA ALA A 244 -1.46 21.36 -12.70
C ALA A 244 -1.18 22.85 -12.39
N ASP A 245 0.03 23.33 -12.70
CA ASP A 245 0.42 24.73 -12.45
C ASP A 245 -0.41 25.71 -13.29
N GLU A 246 -0.72 25.36 -14.54
CA GLU A 246 -1.54 26.20 -15.43
C GLU A 246 -3.00 26.18 -15.03
N LEU A 247 -3.52 25.03 -14.60
CA LEU A 247 -4.87 24.86 -14.09
C LEU A 247 -5.11 25.66 -12.79
N ALA A 248 -4.06 25.86 -11.99
CA ALA A 248 -4.11 26.67 -10.78
C ALA A 248 -4.12 28.19 -11.06
N ASP A 249 -3.73 28.63 -12.26
CA ASP A 249 -3.68 30.05 -12.66
C ASP A 249 -4.32 30.30 -14.04
N PRO A 250 -5.65 30.19 -14.16
CA PRO A 250 -6.36 30.36 -15.42
C PRO A 250 -6.27 31.79 -15.99
N GLU A 251 -5.91 32.79 -15.17
CA GLU A 251 -5.71 34.18 -15.64
C GLU A 251 -4.41 34.32 -16.43
N ALA A 252 -3.32 33.68 -15.97
CA ALA A 252 -2.05 33.65 -16.70
C ALA A 252 -2.11 32.72 -17.92
N TYR A 253 -2.93 31.66 -17.86
CA TYR A 253 -3.04 30.62 -18.88
C TYR A 253 -4.45 30.50 -19.48
N PRO A 254 -4.99 31.55 -20.14
CA PRO A 254 -6.38 31.58 -20.60
C PRO A 254 -6.68 30.62 -21.77
N ASN A 255 -5.65 29.99 -22.36
CA ASN A 255 -5.79 29.03 -23.44
C ASN A 255 -5.78 27.57 -22.97
N THR A 256 -5.56 27.34 -21.67
CA THR A 256 -5.54 26.00 -21.07
C THR A 256 -6.96 25.69 -20.61
N ALA A 257 -7.55 24.62 -21.14
CA ALA A 257 -8.91 24.23 -20.80
C ALA A 257 -8.96 23.76 -19.33
N SER A 258 -10.01 24.14 -18.60
CA SER A 258 -10.18 23.73 -17.21
C SER A 258 -10.36 22.22 -17.08
N ALA A 259 -10.08 21.67 -15.89
CA ALA A 259 -10.27 20.25 -15.60
C ALA A 259 -11.71 19.80 -15.88
N GLU A 260 -12.71 20.61 -15.51
CA GLU A 260 -14.13 20.30 -15.77
C GLU A 260 -14.42 20.23 -17.26
N LYS A 261 -13.82 21.12 -18.07
CA LYS A 261 -14.02 21.13 -19.51
C LYS A 261 -13.37 19.92 -20.18
N ILE A 262 -12.19 19.52 -19.71
CA ILE A 262 -11.52 18.31 -20.18
C ILE A 262 -12.29 17.06 -19.79
N ALA A 263 -12.84 17.01 -18.57
CA ALA A 263 -13.71 15.93 -18.12
C ALA A 263 -14.96 15.81 -19.00
N GLU A 264 -15.59 16.93 -19.34
CA GLU A 264 -16.73 17.00 -20.29
C GLU A 264 -16.34 16.43 -21.65
N TYR A 265 -15.19 16.83 -22.22
CA TYR A 265 -14.73 16.31 -23.50
C TYR A 265 -14.48 14.80 -23.48
N LEU A 266 -13.86 14.31 -22.42
CA LEU A 266 -13.49 12.91 -22.29
C LEU A 266 -14.67 12.03 -21.82
N GLY A 267 -15.79 12.63 -21.41
CA GLY A 267 -16.93 11.91 -20.87
C GLY A 267 -16.63 11.24 -19.53
N VAL A 268 -15.70 11.80 -18.76
CA VAL A 268 -15.28 11.27 -17.46
C VAL A 268 -15.88 12.12 -16.33
N THR A 269 -16.08 11.50 -15.17
CA THR A 269 -16.46 12.21 -13.95
C THR A 269 -15.19 12.40 -13.12
N PRO A 270 -14.78 13.64 -12.79
CA PRO A 270 -13.68 13.88 -11.87
C PRO A 270 -13.95 13.19 -10.52
N GLU A 271 -12.92 12.61 -9.91
CA GLU A 271 -13.02 12.13 -8.53
C GLU A 271 -13.22 13.35 -7.61
N ALA A 272 -14.22 13.30 -6.74
CA ALA A 272 -14.42 14.36 -5.76
C ALA A 272 -13.30 14.28 -4.74
N GLU A 273 -12.68 15.42 -4.44
CA GLU A 273 -11.61 15.48 -3.45
C GLU A 273 -12.12 15.11 -2.06
N SER A 274 -11.32 14.34 -1.32
CA SER A 274 -11.56 14.08 0.10
C SER A 274 -11.62 15.38 0.89
N THR A 275 -12.50 15.41 1.90
CA THR A 275 -12.52 16.48 2.91
C THR A 275 -11.88 15.97 4.19
N TYR A 276 -10.95 16.75 4.76
CA TYR A 276 -10.27 16.39 6.00
C TYR A 276 -10.82 17.19 7.18
N VAL A 277 -11.02 16.54 8.33
CA VAL A 277 -11.54 17.13 9.56
C VAL A 277 -10.66 16.74 10.73
N VAL A 278 -10.33 17.67 11.63
CA VAL A 278 -9.65 17.32 12.88
C VAL A 278 -10.69 16.86 13.91
N ALA A 279 -10.49 15.66 14.46
CA ALA A 279 -11.33 15.08 15.51
C ALA A 279 -10.49 14.78 16.75
N GLY A 280 -11.03 15.00 17.96
CA GLY A 280 -10.23 14.80 19.17
C GLY A 280 -10.92 15.25 20.45
N SER A 281 -10.12 15.60 21.46
CA SER A 281 -10.52 16.17 22.76
C SER A 281 -11.46 17.37 22.61
N GLU A 282 -12.50 17.43 23.44
CA GLU A 282 -13.52 18.49 23.40
C GLU A 282 -12.92 19.87 23.70
N GLU A 283 -11.89 19.93 24.54
CA GLU A 283 -11.19 21.13 24.99
C GLU A 283 -10.51 21.91 23.86
N ILE A 284 -10.21 21.24 22.73
CA ILE A 284 -9.66 21.87 21.52
C ILE A 284 -10.66 21.85 20.37
N CYS A 285 -11.34 20.72 20.14
CA CYS A 285 -12.21 20.52 18.99
C CYS A 285 -13.62 21.10 19.19
N GLY A 286 -14.02 21.47 20.42
CA GLY A 286 -15.37 21.93 20.78
C GLY A 286 -16.45 20.84 20.72
N VAL A 287 -16.14 19.70 20.09
CA VAL A 287 -16.95 18.49 20.00
C VAL A 287 -16.06 17.28 20.16
N LEU A 288 -16.47 16.34 21.01
CA LEU A 288 -15.69 15.14 21.31
C LEU A 288 -15.75 14.14 20.15
N TRP A 289 -14.60 13.83 19.56
CA TRP A 289 -14.42 12.74 18.56
C TRP A 289 -15.42 12.76 17.38
N LYS A 290 -15.60 13.93 16.76
CA LYS A 290 -16.45 14.10 15.56
C LYS A 290 -15.62 14.31 14.29
N GLY A 291 -15.70 13.33 13.38
CA GLY A 291 -14.87 13.27 12.17
C GLY A 291 -15.53 13.76 10.88
N SER A 292 -16.84 14.03 10.88
CA SER A 292 -17.55 14.47 9.68
C SER A 292 -17.68 16.00 9.60
N PRO A 293 -17.67 16.60 8.39
CA PRO A 293 -17.98 18.02 8.22
C PRO A 293 -19.36 18.43 8.74
N ALA A 294 -20.31 17.49 8.77
CA ALA A 294 -21.66 17.74 9.27
C ALA A 294 -21.70 17.85 10.80
N GLU A 295 -20.90 17.05 11.51
CA GLU A 295 -20.86 17.04 12.98
C GLU A 295 -19.84 18.02 13.55
N ALA A 296 -18.78 18.34 12.79
CA ALA A 296 -17.71 19.25 13.19
C ALA A 296 -17.34 20.24 12.05
N PRO A 297 -18.28 21.08 11.59
CA PRO A 297 -18.05 21.99 10.47
C PRO A 297 -16.92 22.99 10.72
N GLU A 298 -16.71 23.38 11.99
CA GLU A 298 -15.63 24.29 12.37
C GLU A 298 -14.26 23.63 12.33
N ASN A 299 -14.16 22.29 12.31
CA ASN A 299 -12.90 21.55 12.36
C ASN A 299 -12.43 21.06 10.98
N VAL A 300 -13.14 21.44 9.91
CA VAL A 300 -12.76 21.16 8.53
C VAL A 300 -11.42 21.85 8.22
N MET A 301 -10.48 21.09 7.67
CA MET A 301 -9.17 21.58 7.30
C MET A 301 -9.22 22.32 5.96
N THR A 302 -8.38 23.34 5.81
CA THR A 302 -8.24 24.13 4.58
C THR A 302 -7.08 23.58 3.74
N LYS A 303 -7.32 23.34 2.45
CA LYS A 303 -6.28 22.92 1.49
C LYS A 303 -5.31 24.07 1.20
N ASN A 304 -4.02 23.81 1.27
CA ASN A 304 -2.94 24.72 0.94
C ASN A 304 -2.47 24.50 -0.51
N ALA A 305 -1.76 25.50 -1.07
CA ALA A 305 -1.25 25.43 -2.44
C ALA A 305 -0.23 24.30 -2.68
N ASP A 306 0.45 23.84 -1.62
CA ASP A 306 1.41 22.74 -1.66
C ASP A 306 0.76 21.34 -1.52
N GLY A 307 -0.58 21.27 -1.48
CA GLY A 307 -1.33 20.03 -1.34
C GLY A 307 -1.52 19.53 0.10
N THR A 308 -0.96 20.23 1.11
CA THR A 308 -1.24 19.93 2.52
C THR A 308 -2.57 20.53 2.97
N TYR A 309 -3.07 20.11 4.12
CA TYR A 309 -4.31 20.60 4.72
C TYR A 309 -4.04 21.13 6.13
N THR A 310 -4.59 22.29 6.49
CA THR A 310 -4.35 22.92 7.79
C THR A 310 -5.63 23.30 8.52
N LYS A 311 -5.67 23.09 9.83
CA LYS A 311 -6.67 23.64 10.75
C LYS A 311 -5.98 24.39 11.89
N VAL A 312 -6.38 25.64 12.09
CA VAL A 312 -5.94 26.47 13.23
C VAL A 312 -7.06 26.54 14.26
N PHE A 313 -6.73 26.20 15.50
CA PHE A 313 -7.54 26.43 16.69
C PHE A 313 -6.96 27.62 17.43
N SER A 314 -7.72 28.72 17.49
CA SER A 314 -7.22 29.97 18.07
C SER A 314 -7.44 30.03 19.58
N GLY A 315 -6.45 30.53 20.31
CA GLY A 315 -6.55 30.81 21.76
C GLY A 315 -6.90 29.58 22.61
N VAL A 316 -6.34 28.42 22.29
CA VAL A 316 -6.53 27.19 23.06
C VAL A 316 -6.00 27.40 24.47
N ALA A 317 -6.83 27.12 25.48
CA ALA A 317 -6.47 27.28 26.89
C ALA A 317 -5.45 26.20 27.32
N PRO A 318 -4.70 26.42 28.42
CA PRO A 318 -3.80 25.40 28.95
C PRO A 318 -4.55 24.12 29.29
N ALA A 319 -4.08 23.00 28.76
CA ALA A 319 -4.64 21.68 28.95
C ALA A 319 -3.55 20.62 28.75
N GLU A 320 -3.66 19.51 29.47
CA GLU A 320 -2.73 18.39 29.39
C GLU A 320 -3.39 17.20 28.69
N LYS A 321 -2.60 16.40 27.98
CA LYS A 321 -3.02 15.15 27.31
C LYS A 321 -4.16 15.34 26.31
N LEU A 322 -4.16 16.45 25.58
CA LEU A 322 -5.06 16.63 24.44
C LEU A 322 -4.74 15.58 23.38
N GLN A 323 -5.77 14.99 22.77
CA GLN A 323 -5.65 13.97 21.75
C GLN A 323 -6.37 14.37 20.48
N ILE A 324 -5.75 14.14 19.32
CA ILE A 324 -6.39 14.34 18.01
C ILE A 324 -6.08 13.21 17.02
N LYS A 325 -6.93 13.14 15.99
CA LYS A 325 -6.72 12.47 14.70
C LYS A 325 -7.21 13.39 13.57
N VAL A 326 -6.78 13.10 12.35
CA VAL A 326 -7.35 13.67 11.13
C VAL A 326 -8.25 12.62 10.49
N VAL A 327 -9.47 13.01 10.14
CA VAL A 327 -10.46 12.13 9.52
C VAL A 327 -10.62 12.54 8.08
N GLU A 328 -10.23 11.64 7.18
CA GLU A 328 -10.53 11.73 5.77
C GLU A 328 -11.98 11.32 5.54
N ASN A 329 -12.75 12.17 4.87
CA ASN A 329 -14.10 11.89 4.42
C ASN A 329 -14.06 11.79 2.90
N THR A 330 -14.18 10.57 2.39
CA THR A 330 -14.17 10.27 0.96
C THR A 330 -15.49 10.65 0.30
N ALA A 331 -15.50 10.70 -1.03
CA ALA A 331 -16.66 11.10 -1.83
C ALA A 331 -17.90 10.21 -1.64
N ASP A 332 -17.70 8.94 -1.32
CA ASP A 332 -18.73 7.95 -1.03
C ASP A 332 -19.22 7.98 0.44
N GLY A 333 -18.64 8.86 1.26
CA GLY A 333 -19.02 9.06 2.65
C GLY A 333 -18.34 8.10 3.63
N GLU A 334 -17.34 7.34 3.20
CA GLU A 334 -16.50 6.57 4.12
C GLU A 334 -15.57 7.51 4.92
N GLN A 335 -15.20 7.06 6.11
CA GLN A 335 -14.28 7.76 7.00
C GLN A 335 -13.03 6.94 7.25
N ASN A 336 -11.88 7.55 7.01
CA ASN A 336 -10.59 6.98 7.36
C ASN A 336 -9.91 7.82 8.45
N TRP A 337 -9.62 7.20 9.59
CA TRP A 337 -9.15 7.85 10.82
C TRP A 337 -7.64 7.77 10.93
N ILE A 338 -6.97 8.86 10.59
CA ILE A 338 -5.52 8.95 10.46
C ILE A 338 -4.92 9.48 11.78
N GLY A 339 -3.97 8.72 12.31
CA GLY A 339 -3.27 9.02 13.55
C GLY A 339 -1.79 9.32 13.33
N ASP A 340 -0.98 9.11 14.38
CA ASP A 340 0.48 9.08 14.28
C ASP A 340 0.97 7.93 13.38
N ALA A 341 2.29 7.78 13.24
CA ALA A 341 2.90 6.74 12.41
C ALA A 341 2.54 5.30 12.82
N THR A 342 1.96 5.10 14.00
CA THR A 342 1.45 3.81 14.50
C THR A 342 -0.08 3.68 14.38
N GLY A 343 -0.76 4.69 13.85
CA GLY A 343 -2.23 4.77 13.76
C GLY A 343 -2.92 5.25 15.05
N ASN A 344 -2.16 5.67 16.06
CA ASN A 344 -2.68 6.10 17.36
C ASN A 344 -2.99 7.60 17.41
N ASN A 345 -3.66 8.04 18.46
CA ASN A 345 -3.96 9.45 18.68
C ASN A 345 -2.67 10.26 18.88
N ILE A 346 -2.60 11.43 18.28
CA ILE A 346 -1.51 12.38 18.55
C ILE A 346 -1.80 13.05 19.87
N THR A 347 -0.88 12.91 20.83
CA THR A 347 -1.05 13.43 22.19
C THR A 347 -0.11 14.60 22.44
N PHE A 348 -0.65 15.70 22.96
CA PHE A 348 0.11 16.92 23.24
C PHE A 348 -0.49 17.72 24.41
N ASP A 349 0.35 18.55 25.02
CA ASP A 349 -0.05 19.52 26.03
C ASP A 349 -0.01 20.93 25.44
N VAL A 350 -0.86 21.80 25.98
CA VAL A 350 -0.80 23.26 25.79
C VAL A 350 -0.46 23.88 27.13
N THR A 351 0.72 24.49 27.23
CA THR A 351 1.28 24.95 28.52
C THR A 351 0.95 26.41 28.88
N ASP A 352 0.51 27.19 27.91
CA ASP A 352 0.00 28.55 28.04
C ASP A 352 -1.00 28.79 26.90
N THR A 353 -1.87 29.80 27.00
CA THR A 353 -2.84 30.09 25.95
C THR A 353 -2.14 30.43 24.64
N CYS A 354 -2.37 29.64 23.59
CA CYS A 354 -1.78 29.87 22.26
C CYS A 354 -2.69 29.37 21.14
N ASP A 355 -2.35 29.74 19.90
CA ASP A 355 -2.94 29.11 18.73
C ASP A 355 -2.29 27.73 18.51
N VAL A 356 -3.11 26.74 18.17
CA VAL A 356 -2.68 25.37 17.83
C VAL A 356 -2.98 25.11 16.37
N THR A 357 -1.95 24.79 15.59
CA THR A 357 -2.06 24.49 14.17
C THR A 357 -1.84 23.01 13.93
N VAL A 358 -2.83 22.36 13.33
CA VAL A 358 -2.77 20.97 12.87
C VAL A 358 -2.59 20.97 11.36
N THR A 359 -1.55 20.32 10.86
CA THR A 359 -1.28 20.17 9.43
C THR A 359 -1.21 18.70 9.04
N TYR A 360 -1.90 18.32 7.98
CA TYR A 360 -1.92 16.99 7.39
C TYR A 360 -1.32 17.00 5.99
N ASN A 361 -0.42 16.06 5.71
CA ASN A 361 0.13 15.83 4.37
C ASN A 361 -0.41 14.50 3.80
N PRO A 362 -1.35 14.53 2.84
CA PRO A 362 -1.89 13.31 2.24
C PRO A 362 -0.86 12.42 1.56
N SER A 363 0.24 12.99 1.05
CA SER A 363 1.28 12.22 0.34
C SER A 363 2.17 11.39 1.26
N THR A 364 2.28 11.75 2.54
CA THR A 364 3.10 11.06 3.54
C THR A 364 2.29 10.48 4.70
N SER A 365 0.98 10.76 4.74
CA SER A 365 0.09 10.50 5.87
C SER A 365 0.57 11.12 7.20
N GLU A 366 1.43 12.14 7.13
CA GLU A 366 1.99 12.78 8.32
C GLU A 366 1.05 13.87 8.85
N ILE A 367 0.89 13.90 10.18
CA ILE A 367 0.18 14.95 10.90
C ILE A 367 1.16 15.65 11.83
N THR A 368 1.18 16.97 11.80
CA THR A 368 1.97 17.80 12.72
C THR A 368 1.05 18.69 13.56
N VAL A 369 1.41 18.90 14.82
CA VAL A 369 0.72 19.81 15.74
C VAL A 369 1.73 20.81 16.27
N THR A 370 1.47 22.09 16.04
CA THR A 370 2.41 23.18 16.35
C THR A 370 1.71 24.34 17.04
N GLY A 371 2.47 25.12 17.79
CA GLY A 371 2.01 26.32 18.50
C GLY A 371 3.05 26.75 19.53
N ASP A 372 3.04 28.03 19.93
CA ASP A 372 4.09 28.61 20.79
C ASP A 372 4.23 27.87 22.14
N ALA A 373 3.12 27.37 22.68
CA ALA A 373 3.07 26.67 23.97
C ALA A 373 2.71 25.18 23.85
N VAL A 374 2.70 24.63 22.63
CA VAL A 374 2.40 23.22 22.35
C VAL A 374 3.62 22.36 22.67
N LYS A 375 3.40 21.25 23.39
CA LYS A 375 4.42 20.24 23.67
C LYS A 375 3.87 18.86 23.34
N LEU A 376 4.48 18.18 22.37
CA LEU A 376 4.14 16.78 22.10
C LEU A 376 4.51 15.92 23.30
N VAL A 377 3.60 15.02 23.69
CA VAL A 377 3.85 14.06 24.76
C VAL A 377 4.62 12.88 24.17
N THR A 378 5.91 12.78 24.50
CA THR A 378 6.81 11.73 23.98
C THR A 378 7.12 10.62 24.98
N ASP A 379 6.67 10.77 26.23
CA ASP A 379 6.80 9.76 27.28
C ASP A 379 5.54 9.79 28.16
N ILE A 380 5.23 8.67 28.80
CA ILE A 380 4.09 8.53 29.70
C ILE A 380 4.56 8.42 31.16
N VAL A 381 4.01 9.26 32.01
CA VAL A 381 4.11 9.10 33.47
C VAL A 381 2.93 8.24 33.93
N ILE A 382 3.23 7.05 34.47
CA ILE A 382 2.23 6.13 35.01
C ILE A 382 2.23 6.28 36.53
N THR A 383 1.14 6.79 37.07
CA THR A 383 0.89 6.93 38.51
C THR A 383 0.03 5.81 39.06
N SER A 384 -0.81 5.20 38.23
CA SER A 384 -1.62 4.02 38.58
C SER A 384 -1.86 3.15 37.34
N MET A 385 -2.15 1.87 37.55
CA MET A 385 -2.52 0.92 36.51
C MET A 385 -3.77 0.17 36.95
N HIS A 386 -4.72 -0.03 36.06
CA HIS A 386 -6.03 -0.58 36.38
C HIS A 386 -6.38 -1.75 35.45
N ALA A 387 -6.96 -2.81 36.01
CA ALA A 387 -7.55 -3.90 35.23
C ALA A 387 -9.04 -3.60 34.97
N VAL A 388 -9.42 -3.49 33.70
CA VAL A 388 -10.73 -2.95 33.29
C VAL A 388 -11.41 -3.91 32.33
N GLY A 389 -12.67 -4.25 32.58
CA GLY A 389 -13.36 -5.26 31.79
C GLY A 389 -14.78 -5.54 32.23
N ASN A 390 -15.33 -6.70 31.88
CA ASN A 390 -16.74 -7.03 32.09
C ASN A 390 -17.05 -7.58 33.50
N GLY A 391 -16.68 -6.85 34.57
CA GLY A 391 -17.13 -7.20 35.92
C GLY A 391 -18.66 -7.21 36.03
N ASP A 392 -19.19 -8.00 36.96
CA ASP A 392 -20.62 -8.08 37.25
C ASP A 392 -20.90 -7.66 38.70
N PRO A 393 -21.68 -6.60 38.97
CA PRO A 393 -22.01 -6.19 40.34
C PRO A 393 -22.71 -7.28 41.16
N ASP A 394 -23.37 -8.25 40.52
CA ASP A 394 -24.02 -9.39 41.17
C ASP A 394 -23.02 -10.55 41.44
N ASP A 395 -21.84 -10.54 40.80
CA ASP A 395 -20.74 -11.48 41.01
C ASP A 395 -19.39 -10.75 41.11
N ALA A 396 -19.03 -10.40 42.34
CA ALA A 396 -17.79 -9.69 42.63
C ALA A 396 -16.52 -10.56 42.51
N SER A 397 -16.62 -11.83 42.12
CA SER A 397 -15.45 -12.71 41.98
C SER A 397 -14.49 -12.26 40.87
N TRP A 398 -15.01 -11.62 39.82
CA TRP A 398 -14.23 -11.05 38.72
C TRP A 398 -14.25 -9.51 38.74
N LEU A 399 -13.08 -8.89 38.66
CA LEU A 399 -12.92 -7.42 38.61
C LEU A 399 -13.66 -6.68 39.75
N ASN A 400 -13.85 -7.34 40.90
CA ASN A 400 -14.65 -6.86 42.03
C ASN A 400 -16.07 -6.38 41.63
N GLY A 401 -16.61 -6.92 40.54
CA GLY A 401 -17.91 -6.54 39.97
C GLY A 401 -17.94 -5.22 39.21
N ALA A 402 -16.79 -4.56 39.01
CA ALA A 402 -16.72 -3.29 38.29
C ALA A 402 -16.73 -3.52 36.76
N ALA A 403 -17.77 -3.03 36.09
CA ALA A 403 -17.96 -3.16 34.65
C ALA A 403 -17.42 -1.93 33.90
N TRP A 404 -16.35 -2.11 33.11
CA TRP A 404 -15.74 -1.10 32.25
C TRP A 404 -15.40 0.22 32.97
N ASP A 405 -15.03 0.14 34.24
CA ASP A 405 -14.63 1.27 35.08
C ASP A 405 -13.10 1.37 35.14
N GLU A 406 -12.53 2.35 34.44
CA GLU A 406 -11.09 2.57 34.39
C GLU A 406 -10.47 3.08 35.70
N THR A 407 -11.28 3.46 36.68
CA THR A 407 -10.83 3.94 37.99
C THR A 407 -10.85 2.85 39.07
N ALA A 408 -11.50 1.72 38.80
CA ALA A 408 -11.56 0.56 39.68
C ALA A 408 -10.34 -0.36 39.53
N ASN A 409 -10.23 -1.37 40.39
CA ASN A 409 -9.25 -2.47 40.26
C ASN A 409 -7.80 -1.99 40.01
N GLU A 410 -7.37 -1.00 40.79
CA GLU A 410 -5.98 -0.55 40.78
C GLU A 410 -5.05 -1.70 41.12
N MET A 411 -4.03 -1.92 40.29
CA MET A 411 -3.08 -3.00 40.36
C MET A 411 -1.90 -2.61 41.27
N GLU A 412 -1.37 -3.58 42.01
CA GLU A 412 -0.19 -3.39 42.84
C GLU A 412 1.07 -3.28 41.97
N GLN A 413 1.89 -2.26 42.21
CA GLN A 413 3.20 -2.14 41.56
C GLN A 413 4.23 -3.06 42.23
N VAL A 414 4.44 -4.25 41.65
CA VAL A 414 5.33 -5.28 42.21
C VAL A 414 6.81 -5.09 41.84
N ALA A 415 7.10 -4.30 40.79
CA ALA A 415 8.44 -3.83 40.42
C ALA A 415 8.34 -2.52 39.61
N ASP A 416 9.48 -1.89 39.30
CA ASP A 416 9.49 -0.67 38.49
C ASP A 416 8.76 -0.88 37.16
N LYS A 417 7.68 -0.12 36.95
CA LYS A 417 6.74 -0.25 35.82
C LYS A 417 6.13 -1.65 35.60
N VAL A 418 6.03 -2.48 36.64
CA VAL A 418 5.37 -3.78 36.59
C VAL A 418 4.22 -3.79 37.58
N TYR A 419 3.03 -4.16 37.11
CA TYR A 419 1.80 -4.13 37.90
C TYR A 419 1.11 -5.49 37.88
N GLU A 420 0.55 -5.88 39.02
CA GLU A 420 -0.12 -7.18 39.21
C GLU A 420 -1.39 -7.05 40.07
N ILE A 421 -2.40 -7.85 39.78
CA ILE A 421 -3.57 -8.04 40.64
C ILE A 421 -4.05 -9.49 40.56
N THR A 422 -4.48 -10.04 41.69
CA THR A 422 -5.03 -11.40 41.78
C THR A 422 -6.46 -11.35 42.28
N TYR A 423 -7.35 -12.03 41.55
CA TYR A 423 -8.72 -12.30 41.96
C TYR A 423 -8.81 -13.74 42.47
N HIS A 424 -9.48 -13.92 43.60
CA HIS A 424 -9.59 -15.22 44.25
C HIS A 424 -10.98 -15.82 44.10
N ASN A 425 -11.05 -17.14 43.96
CA ASN A 425 -12.31 -17.89 43.82
C ASN A 425 -13.18 -17.40 42.65
N VAL A 426 -12.56 -17.07 41.53
CA VAL A 426 -13.25 -16.74 40.28
C VAL A 426 -13.97 -17.97 39.77
N THR A 427 -15.27 -17.84 39.48
CA THR A 427 -16.09 -18.98 39.04
C THR A 427 -15.83 -19.37 37.59
N ALA A 428 -16.19 -20.61 37.24
CA ALA A 428 -16.09 -21.12 35.86
C ALA A 428 -16.83 -20.23 34.85
N PHE A 429 -16.10 -19.69 33.87
CA PHE A 429 -16.65 -18.92 32.75
C PHE A 429 -15.63 -18.83 31.61
N ASP A 430 -16.10 -18.82 30.36
CA ASP A 430 -15.28 -18.87 29.15
C ASP A 430 -15.22 -17.53 28.38
N ASN A 431 -15.60 -16.43 29.04
CA ASN A 431 -15.69 -15.12 28.38
C ASN A 431 -15.50 -13.93 29.34
N TYR A 432 -14.61 -14.06 30.32
CA TYR A 432 -14.18 -12.89 31.08
C TYR A 432 -13.34 -11.99 30.16
N GLN A 433 -13.66 -10.71 30.11
CA GLN A 433 -12.98 -9.71 29.29
C GLN A 433 -12.17 -8.79 30.17
N VAL A 434 -10.95 -8.44 29.73
CA VAL A 434 -10.11 -7.44 30.41
C VAL A 434 -9.15 -6.73 29.47
N LYS A 435 -8.85 -5.48 29.82
CA LYS A 435 -7.77 -4.62 29.32
C LYS A 435 -7.09 -3.94 30.50
N PHE A 436 -6.00 -3.24 30.21
CA PHE A 436 -5.23 -2.48 31.19
C PHE A 436 -5.30 -1.00 30.84
N ALA A 437 -5.58 -0.14 31.82
CA ALA A 437 -5.65 1.31 31.64
C ALA A 437 -4.71 2.02 32.62
N ALA A 438 -3.88 2.93 32.11
CA ALA A 438 -3.04 3.75 32.96
C ALA A 438 -3.80 4.98 33.47
N ASN A 439 -3.51 5.39 34.71
CA ASN A 439 -3.90 6.68 35.27
C ASN A 439 -5.41 6.93 35.35
N GLY A 440 -6.23 5.89 35.42
CA GLY A 440 -7.68 6.03 35.54
C GLY A 440 -8.37 6.60 34.29
N THR A 441 -7.80 6.39 33.10
CA THR A 441 -8.35 6.89 31.83
C THR A 441 -8.06 5.94 30.67
N TRP A 442 -8.91 5.94 29.65
CA TRP A 442 -8.69 5.20 28.41
C TRP A 442 -7.63 5.82 27.48
N ALA A 443 -7.08 6.99 27.84
CA ALA A 443 -6.09 7.69 27.01
C ALA A 443 -4.85 6.84 26.69
N ASP A 444 -4.47 5.97 27.63
CA ASP A 444 -3.35 5.04 27.50
C ASP A 444 -3.77 3.66 28.01
N SER A 445 -4.02 2.74 27.09
CA SER A 445 -4.49 1.39 27.41
C SER A 445 -3.70 0.29 26.71
N TRP A 446 -3.78 -0.95 27.21
CA TRP A 446 -3.15 -2.12 26.61
C TRP A 446 -4.10 -3.32 26.59
N GLY A 447 -3.96 -4.12 25.53
CA GLY A 447 -4.79 -5.29 25.30
C GLY A 447 -4.16 -6.28 24.32
N GLY A 448 -5.00 -7.09 23.68
CA GLY A 448 -4.63 -8.06 22.66
C GLY A 448 -4.43 -7.43 21.27
N ALA A 449 -3.75 -8.15 20.39
CA ALA A 449 -3.51 -7.70 19.02
C ALA A 449 -4.74 -7.87 18.10
N GLU A 450 -5.70 -8.70 18.50
CA GLU A 450 -6.89 -9.01 17.74
C GLU A 450 -8.10 -9.15 18.67
N GLU A 451 -9.29 -8.94 18.13
CA GLU A 451 -10.53 -9.16 18.88
C GLU A 451 -10.60 -10.60 19.40
N LYS A 452 -11.08 -10.76 20.63
CA LYS A 452 -11.29 -12.08 21.27
C LYS A 452 -10.01 -12.90 21.48
N PHE A 453 -8.85 -12.25 21.52
CA PHE A 453 -7.59 -12.92 21.82
C PHE A 453 -7.63 -13.58 23.21
N THR A 454 -7.40 -14.89 23.25
CA THR A 454 -7.37 -15.68 24.48
C THR A 454 -5.91 -16.05 24.81
N PRO A 455 -5.31 -15.48 25.87
CA PRO A 455 -3.93 -15.82 26.23
C PRO A 455 -3.83 -17.23 26.84
N GLU A 456 -2.70 -17.89 26.60
CA GLU A 456 -2.36 -19.14 27.29
C GLU A 456 -1.97 -18.83 28.76
N SER A 457 -2.59 -19.54 29.70
CA SER A 457 -2.37 -19.33 31.14
C SER A 457 -0.88 -19.44 31.50
N GLY A 458 -0.34 -18.40 32.15
CA GLY A 458 1.05 -18.31 32.60
C GLY A 458 2.06 -17.95 31.52
N VAL A 459 1.63 -17.75 30.26
CA VAL A 459 2.52 -17.41 29.14
C VAL A 459 2.47 -15.91 28.86
N ALA A 460 3.64 -15.29 28.83
CA ALA A 460 3.79 -13.89 28.49
C ALA A 460 3.62 -13.65 26.98
N PHE A 461 2.96 -12.55 26.61
CA PHE A 461 2.77 -12.12 25.22
C PHE A 461 2.91 -10.60 25.08
N ASP A 462 3.24 -10.16 23.87
CA ASP A 462 3.38 -8.73 23.56
C ASP A 462 2.01 -8.06 23.59
N ALA A 463 1.88 -7.05 24.45
CA ALA A 463 0.67 -6.26 24.58
C ALA A 463 0.62 -5.17 23.50
N VAL A 464 -0.58 -4.92 22.98
CA VAL A 464 -0.81 -3.85 22.00
C VAL A 464 -1.36 -2.61 22.70
N TYR A 465 -0.68 -1.48 22.52
CA TYR A 465 -1.15 -0.18 22.99
C TYR A 465 -2.44 0.20 22.25
N ASN A 466 -3.47 0.58 23.00
CA ASN A 466 -4.86 0.71 22.54
C ASN A 466 -5.39 -0.55 21.85
N GLY A 467 -4.86 -1.73 22.20
CA GLY A 467 -5.27 -3.02 21.66
C GLY A 467 -6.67 -3.47 22.11
N GLU A 468 -7.09 -4.62 21.60
CA GLU A 468 -8.42 -5.19 21.82
C GLU A 468 -8.56 -5.86 23.20
N ASN A 469 -9.79 -6.24 23.56
CA ASN A 469 -10.06 -6.94 24.80
C ASN A 469 -9.42 -8.35 24.81
N LEU A 470 -8.83 -8.73 25.95
CA LEU A 470 -8.42 -10.11 26.21
C LEU A 470 -9.63 -10.94 26.65
N ILE A 471 -9.63 -12.23 26.32
CA ILE A 471 -10.61 -13.21 26.81
C ILE A 471 -9.93 -14.17 27.77
N VAL A 472 -10.32 -14.15 29.04
CA VAL A 472 -9.81 -15.03 30.08
C VAL A 472 -10.79 -16.18 30.30
N ASN A 473 -10.33 -17.38 29.98
CA ASN A 473 -11.09 -18.61 30.22
C ASN A 473 -10.75 -19.18 31.59
N VAL A 474 -11.76 -19.39 32.42
CA VAL A 474 -11.68 -20.07 33.71
C VAL A 474 -12.36 -21.43 33.56
N PRO A 475 -11.60 -22.52 33.32
CA PRO A 475 -12.16 -23.85 33.09
C PRO A 475 -12.44 -24.63 34.39
N TYR A 476 -12.06 -24.07 35.54
CA TYR A 476 -12.19 -24.68 36.86
C TYR A 476 -13.44 -24.18 37.56
N GLU A 477 -14.03 -24.99 38.45
CA GLU A 477 -15.18 -24.56 39.26
C GLU A 477 -14.86 -23.27 40.04
N LEU A 478 -13.65 -23.21 40.63
CA LEU A 478 -13.08 -22.04 41.26
C LEU A 478 -11.59 -21.90 40.90
N ALA A 479 -11.17 -20.70 40.53
CA ALA A 479 -9.77 -20.40 40.21
C ALA A 479 -9.28 -19.10 40.85
N ASP A 480 -7.97 -19.03 41.07
CA ASP A 480 -7.26 -17.78 41.24
C ASP A 480 -6.85 -17.27 39.86
N VAL A 481 -7.17 -16.01 39.55
CA VAL A 481 -6.80 -15.36 38.29
C VAL A 481 -5.88 -14.18 38.58
N THR A 482 -4.64 -14.29 38.15
CA THR A 482 -3.62 -13.23 38.28
C THR A 482 -3.40 -12.55 36.93
N LEU A 483 -3.56 -11.24 36.92
CA LEU A 483 -3.31 -10.37 35.77
C LEU A 483 -2.05 -9.57 36.02
N ARG A 484 -1.10 -9.62 35.09
CA ARG A 484 0.17 -8.90 35.18
C ARG A 484 0.44 -8.14 33.88
N ILE A 485 0.89 -6.88 34.00
CA ILE A 485 1.42 -6.09 32.89
C ILE A 485 2.81 -5.55 33.22
N ASP A 486 3.74 -5.71 32.30
CA ASP A 486 5.13 -5.29 32.38
C ASP A 486 5.40 -4.22 31.33
N LEU A 487 5.65 -3.00 31.81
CA LEU A 487 5.93 -1.83 31.00
C LEU A 487 7.39 -1.39 31.14
N SER A 488 8.26 -2.22 31.72
CA SER A 488 9.67 -1.89 31.96
C SER A 488 10.45 -1.61 30.66
N ASN A 489 10.05 -2.26 29.57
CA ASN A 489 10.62 -2.06 28.22
C ASN A 489 9.70 -1.27 27.28
N PHE A 490 8.60 -0.72 27.79
CA PHE A 490 7.65 0.00 26.96
C PHE A 490 8.22 1.34 26.48
N ASN A 491 8.14 1.58 25.18
CA ASN A 491 8.54 2.82 24.53
C ASN A 491 7.30 3.55 24.03
N TYR A 492 7.04 4.75 24.56
CA TYR A 492 5.84 5.52 24.23
C TYR A 492 5.84 6.08 22.81
N ALA A 493 7.01 6.36 22.22
CA ALA A 493 7.10 6.89 20.86
C ALA A 493 6.79 5.80 19.82
N SER A 494 7.26 4.56 20.03
CA SER A 494 6.96 3.44 19.15
C SER A 494 5.71 2.64 19.55
N LYS A 495 5.15 2.88 20.73
CA LYS A 495 3.99 2.16 21.30
C LYS A 495 4.22 0.65 21.47
N THR A 496 5.47 0.23 21.72
CA THR A 496 5.86 -1.19 21.78
C THR A 496 6.66 -1.53 23.04
N GLY A 497 6.79 -2.82 23.35
CA GLY A 497 7.61 -3.34 24.46
C GLY A 497 6.85 -3.59 25.77
N ALA A 498 5.53 -3.41 25.76
CA ALA A 498 4.65 -3.84 26.85
C ALA A 498 4.39 -5.35 26.75
N VAL A 499 4.34 -6.05 27.89
CA VAL A 499 4.10 -7.49 27.96
C VAL A 499 3.01 -7.78 28.98
N ILE A 500 2.02 -8.60 28.62
CA ILE A 500 0.98 -9.06 29.55
C ILE A 500 1.18 -10.54 29.86
N THR A 501 0.79 -10.95 31.07
CA THR A 501 0.68 -12.36 31.46
C THR A 501 -0.62 -12.54 32.24
N VAL A 502 -1.41 -13.53 31.85
CA VAL A 502 -2.63 -13.93 32.56
C VAL A 502 -2.41 -15.33 33.09
N THR A 503 -2.61 -15.55 34.38
CA THR A 503 -2.44 -16.86 35.02
C THR A 503 -3.73 -17.28 35.70
N VAL A 504 -4.27 -18.42 35.30
CA VAL A 504 -5.45 -19.06 35.88
C VAL A 504 -5.02 -20.33 36.58
N THR A 505 -5.29 -20.43 37.89
CA THR A 505 -4.86 -21.54 38.75
C THR A 505 -6.09 -22.17 39.41
N ASP A 506 -6.24 -23.49 39.26
CA ASP A 506 -7.27 -24.27 39.95
C ASP A 506 -7.10 -24.16 41.48
N THR A 507 -8.18 -23.81 42.18
CA THR A 507 -8.18 -23.64 43.65
C THR A 507 -8.96 -24.73 44.38
N VAL A 508 -9.61 -25.64 43.64
CA VAL A 508 -10.36 -26.73 44.26
C VAL A 508 -9.38 -27.72 44.88
N PRO A 509 -9.49 -28.01 46.20
CA PRO A 509 -8.63 -29.00 46.85
C PRO A 509 -8.79 -30.38 46.20
N LYS A 510 -7.69 -30.94 45.71
CA LYS A 510 -7.66 -32.27 45.09
C LYS A 510 -7.31 -33.32 46.13
N THR A 511 -8.02 -34.44 46.06
CA THR A 511 -7.73 -35.62 46.88
C THR A 511 -7.06 -36.67 45.99
N TYR A 512 -5.93 -37.23 46.41
CA TYR A 512 -5.17 -38.18 45.59
C TYR A 512 -5.16 -39.58 46.22
N ILE A 513 -5.31 -40.62 45.38
CA ILE A 513 -5.18 -42.01 45.81
C ILE A 513 -3.76 -42.22 46.36
N GLY A 514 -3.67 -42.66 47.62
CA GLY A 514 -2.41 -42.80 48.35
C GLY A 514 -2.10 -41.70 49.38
N ASP A 515 -2.79 -40.55 49.37
CA ASP A 515 -2.70 -39.55 50.46
C ASP A 515 -3.63 -39.96 51.61
N VAL A 516 -3.22 -41.04 52.29
CA VAL A 516 -4.08 -41.68 53.31
C VAL A 516 -4.15 -40.86 54.59
N ASN A 517 -3.24 -39.92 54.80
CA ASN A 517 -3.20 -39.08 55.99
C ASN A 517 -3.91 -37.71 55.78
N GLY A 518 -4.15 -37.32 54.52
CA GLY A 518 -4.94 -36.15 54.14
C GLY A 518 -4.18 -34.83 54.25
N ASP A 519 -2.85 -34.83 54.18
CA ASP A 519 -2.02 -33.62 54.23
C ASP A 519 -1.73 -33.00 52.86
N GLY A 520 -2.32 -33.56 51.80
CA GLY A 520 -2.17 -33.10 50.42
C GLY A 520 -0.88 -33.58 49.75
N LYS A 521 -0.11 -34.48 50.39
CA LYS A 521 1.12 -35.05 49.85
C LYS A 521 1.04 -36.58 49.87
N ILE A 522 1.76 -37.22 48.95
CA ILE A 522 1.95 -38.66 48.96
C ILE A 522 3.41 -38.94 49.26
N ASP A 523 3.72 -39.29 50.49
CA ASP A 523 5.08 -39.54 50.96
C ASP A 523 5.21 -40.73 51.91
N ALA A 524 6.37 -40.85 52.56
CA ALA A 524 6.66 -41.96 53.45
C ALA A 524 5.74 -42.00 54.69
N ASN A 525 5.17 -40.87 55.09
CA ASN A 525 4.20 -40.80 56.18
C ASN A 525 2.91 -41.52 55.79
N ASP A 526 2.46 -41.43 54.53
CA ASP A 526 1.31 -42.17 54.04
C ASP A 526 1.54 -43.67 54.05
N THR A 527 2.73 -44.11 53.60
CA THR A 527 3.09 -45.54 53.63
C THR A 527 3.11 -46.08 55.06
N THR A 528 3.60 -45.30 56.01
CA THR A 528 3.68 -45.67 57.43
C THR A 528 2.29 -45.71 58.05
N THR A 529 1.48 -44.69 57.78
CA THR A 529 0.10 -44.57 58.28
C THR A 529 -0.76 -45.73 57.77
N LEU A 530 -0.68 -46.06 56.48
CA LEU A 530 -1.40 -47.19 55.89
C LEU A 530 -0.93 -48.53 56.47
N GLN A 531 0.39 -48.70 56.65
CA GLN A 531 0.95 -49.91 57.26
C GLN A 531 0.49 -50.10 58.70
N MET A 532 0.48 -49.04 59.51
CA MET A 532 0.00 -49.09 60.90
C MET A 532 -1.50 -49.37 60.97
N TYR A 533 -2.29 -48.79 60.06
CA TYR A 533 -3.73 -49.06 59.93
C TYR A 533 -4.01 -50.54 59.62
N ILE A 534 -3.33 -51.13 58.63
CA ILE A 534 -3.49 -52.56 58.28
C ILE A 534 -3.03 -53.48 59.41
N ALA A 535 -1.98 -53.09 60.15
CA ALA A 535 -1.50 -53.82 61.33
C ALA A 535 -2.41 -53.65 62.57
N LYS A 536 -3.49 -52.87 62.47
CA LYS A 536 -4.48 -52.61 63.54
C LYS A 536 -3.86 -52.01 64.80
N TYR A 537 -2.91 -51.09 64.64
CA TYR A 537 -2.44 -50.27 65.75
C TYR A 537 -3.58 -49.39 66.28
N ALA A 538 -3.62 -49.18 67.59
CA ALA A 538 -4.59 -48.26 68.20
C ALA A 538 -4.29 -46.81 67.76
N ASP A 539 -5.35 -46.00 67.65
CA ASP A 539 -5.29 -44.55 67.41
C ASP A 539 -4.72 -44.11 66.03
N VAL A 540 -4.84 -44.97 65.01
CA VAL A 540 -4.50 -44.63 63.62
C VAL A 540 -5.76 -44.40 62.81
N THR A 541 -5.85 -43.25 62.14
CA THR A 541 -6.94 -42.91 61.20
C THR A 541 -6.34 -42.79 59.80
N VAL A 542 -7.03 -43.35 58.80
CA VAL A 542 -6.71 -43.19 57.39
C VAL A 542 -7.94 -42.71 56.63
N ASN A 543 -7.72 -41.96 55.55
CA ASN A 543 -8.75 -41.72 54.56
C ASN A 543 -8.96 -43.00 53.73
N GLU A 544 -9.94 -43.82 54.09
CA GLU A 544 -10.22 -45.10 53.44
C GLU A 544 -10.58 -44.94 51.95
N ALA A 545 -11.10 -43.79 51.52
CA ALA A 545 -11.49 -43.53 50.13
C ALA A 545 -10.30 -43.54 49.16
N VAL A 546 -9.09 -43.32 49.67
CA VAL A 546 -7.84 -43.27 48.91
C VAL A 546 -6.84 -44.35 49.30
N ALA A 547 -7.25 -45.29 50.17
CA ALA A 547 -6.37 -46.29 50.76
C ALA A 547 -6.25 -47.59 49.95
N ASP A 548 -7.18 -47.85 49.02
CA ASP A 548 -7.13 -48.98 48.06
C ASP A 548 -6.25 -48.62 46.85
N VAL A 549 -4.97 -48.37 47.14
CA VAL A 549 -3.97 -47.88 46.18
C VAL A 549 -3.78 -48.82 44.99
N ASP A 550 -3.92 -50.14 45.18
CA ASP A 550 -3.76 -51.11 44.08
C ASP A 550 -5.05 -51.37 43.28
N GLY A 551 -6.18 -50.81 43.70
CA GLY A 551 -7.48 -50.90 43.02
C GLY A 551 -8.15 -52.27 43.09
N ASN A 552 -7.75 -53.15 44.03
CA ASN A 552 -8.31 -54.50 44.12
C ASN A 552 -9.66 -54.58 44.89
N GLY A 553 -10.12 -53.45 45.45
CA GLY A 553 -11.32 -53.34 46.27
C GLY A 553 -11.12 -53.75 47.73
N LYS A 554 -9.87 -53.83 48.21
CA LYS A 554 -9.54 -54.20 49.60
C LYS A 554 -8.27 -53.49 50.04
N VAL A 555 -8.41 -52.61 51.03
CA VAL A 555 -7.28 -52.02 51.75
C VAL A 555 -6.51 -53.08 52.53
N ASN A 556 -5.32 -53.44 52.05
CA ASN A 556 -4.44 -54.48 52.59
C ASN A 556 -2.96 -54.22 52.27
N VAL A 557 -2.08 -55.17 52.60
CA VAL A 557 -0.61 -55.01 52.45
C VAL A 557 -0.16 -54.77 51.01
N LEU A 558 -0.97 -55.16 50.02
CA LEU A 558 -0.70 -54.89 48.61
C LEU A 558 -0.75 -53.38 48.31
N ASP A 559 -1.66 -52.64 48.95
CA ASP A 559 -1.76 -51.18 48.82
C ASP A 559 -0.54 -50.46 49.42
N VAL A 560 -0.07 -50.92 50.59
CA VAL A 560 1.19 -50.44 51.18
C VAL A 560 2.35 -50.67 50.22
N THR A 561 2.38 -51.84 49.58
CA THR A 561 3.45 -52.19 48.64
C THR A 561 3.40 -51.32 47.38
N ALA A 562 2.21 -51.05 46.86
CA ALA A 562 1.99 -50.16 45.72
C ALA A 562 2.40 -48.72 46.03
N LEU A 563 1.99 -48.21 47.20
CA LEU A 563 2.30 -46.86 47.67
C LEU A 563 3.80 -46.67 47.96
N GLN A 564 4.46 -47.64 48.58
CA GLN A 564 5.90 -47.60 48.81
C GLN A 564 6.70 -47.54 47.51
N LYS A 565 6.27 -48.27 46.48
CA LYS A 565 6.88 -48.21 45.14
C LYS A 565 6.70 -46.84 44.49
N TYR A 566 5.52 -46.23 44.68
CA TYR A 566 5.23 -44.88 44.18
C TYR A 566 6.15 -43.85 44.84
N VAL A 567 6.18 -43.82 46.18
CA VAL A 567 7.00 -42.88 46.96
C VAL A 567 8.50 -43.06 46.69
N ALA A 568 8.98 -44.30 46.50
CA ALA A 568 10.38 -44.57 46.18
C ALA A 568 10.79 -44.12 44.76
N GLY A 569 9.83 -43.98 43.83
CA GLY A 569 10.06 -43.61 42.44
C GLY A 569 10.75 -44.70 41.60
N GLY A 570 10.46 -44.75 40.29
CA GLY A 570 11.17 -45.60 39.33
C GLY A 570 10.78 -47.09 39.31
N PHE A 571 9.68 -47.47 39.95
CA PHE A 571 9.15 -48.84 39.96
C PHE A 571 7.83 -48.95 39.19
N THR A 572 7.55 -50.13 38.63
CA THR A 572 6.24 -50.45 38.03
C THR A 572 5.31 -51.12 39.05
N GLY A 573 4.00 -51.07 38.78
CA GLY A 573 2.98 -51.64 39.67
C GLY A 573 2.80 -50.81 40.95
N THR A 574 2.68 -49.49 40.77
CA THR A 574 2.34 -48.50 41.79
C THR A 574 0.82 -48.37 42.02
N GLY A 575 0.02 -49.21 41.35
CA GLY A 575 -1.43 -49.10 41.36
C GLY A 575 -1.87 -47.74 40.82
N HIS A 576 -2.89 -47.18 41.47
CA HIS A 576 -3.47 -45.88 41.21
C HIS A 576 -2.85 -44.75 42.06
N ALA A 577 -1.70 -44.99 42.71
CA ALA A 577 -1.05 -43.97 43.53
C ALA A 577 -0.77 -42.68 42.74
N GLY A 578 -1.20 -41.54 43.29
CA GLY A 578 -1.08 -40.22 42.66
C GLY A 578 -2.16 -39.88 41.63
N GLU A 579 -3.10 -40.80 41.36
CA GLU A 579 -4.30 -40.48 40.59
C GLU A 579 -5.25 -39.64 41.46
N GLU A 580 -5.89 -38.62 40.87
CA GLU A 580 -6.91 -37.82 41.53
C GLU A 580 -8.15 -38.68 41.78
N LEU A 581 -8.64 -38.71 43.02
CA LEU A 581 -9.87 -39.40 43.38
C LEU A 581 -11.03 -38.63 42.74
N ALA A 582 -11.65 -39.22 41.71
CA ALA A 582 -12.84 -38.65 41.09
C ALA A 582 -13.96 -38.52 42.15
N GLY A 583 -14.46 -37.29 42.34
CA GLY A 583 -15.55 -36.96 43.27
C GLY A 583 -16.90 -37.53 42.89
#